data_AF-A0AAY5F6M7-F1
#
_entry.id   AF-A0AAY5F6M7-F1
#
_cell.length_a   1.000
_cell.length_b   1.000
_cell.length_c   1.000
_cell.angle_alpha   90.00
_cell.angle_beta   90.00
_cell.angle_gamma   90.00
#
_symmetry.space_group_name_H-M   'P 1'
#
loop_
_entity.id
_entity.type
_entity.pdbx_description
1 polymer ?
#
loop_
_entity_poly.entity_id
_entity_poly.type
_entity_poly.pdbx_seq_one_letter_code
_entity_poly.pdbx_strand_id
1 'polypeptide(L)'
;MAGIPRDNRPVILTYHDIGMNHKTCFDVLFYDEDMQEIMRHFAVCQVNAPGQHEGASTFPAGFTYPSMDKLSETLPIVLKHFKIKSVIGMGVGAGANILTRFALKYPDLVEGLVLMNINAQAEGWADRAASKVSQSNAIVIIILLTPCLNITIPVSLQLCRLAGPT
;
A
#
# COMPACT_ATOMS: atom_id res chain seq x y z
N MET A 1 11.17 8.45 -4.66
CA MET A 1 10.08 8.82 -5.59
C MET A 1 10.53 8.47 -6.99
N ALA A 2 9.67 7.84 -7.78
CA ALA A 2 9.92 7.54 -9.19
C ALA A 2 8.88 8.27 -10.06
N GLY A 3 9.30 8.77 -11.23
CA GLY A 3 8.46 9.58 -12.11
C GLY A 3 8.28 11.03 -11.64
N ILE A 4 7.61 11.84 -12.47
CA ILE A 4 7.34 13.26 -12.20
C ILE A 4 5.83 13.40 -11.93
N PRO A 5 5.41 13.92 -10.74
CA PRO A 5 4.01 14.24 -10.48
C PRO A 5 3.48 15.21 -11.54
N ARG A 6 2.38 14.83 -12.21
CA ARG A 6 1.69 15.70 -13.17
C ARG A 6 0.59 16.46 -12.46
N ASP A 7 0.36 17.71 -12.89
CA ASP A 7 -0.76 18.48 -12.38
C ASP A 7 -2.08 17.73 -12.61
N ASN A 8 -2.92 17.70 -11.56
CA ASN A 8 -4.24 17.09 -11.57
C ASN A 8 -4.26 15.55 -11.74
N ARG A 9 -3.16 14.84 -11.46
CA ARG A 9 -3.13 13.38 -11.33
C ARG A 9 -2.71 12.96 -9.93
N PRO A 10 -3.37 11.95 -9.33
CA PRO A 10 -2.94 11.42 -8.04
C PRO A 10 -1.58 10.73 -8.18
N VAL A 11 -0.83 10.68 -7.08
CA VAL A 11 0.42 9.91 -6.99
C VAL A 11 0.11 8.53 -6.41
N ILE A 12 0.72 7.49 -6.95
CA ILE A 12 0.63 6.14 -6.37
C ILE A 12 1.52 6.11 -5.12
N LEU A 13 0.91 5.97 -3.94
CA LEU A 13 1.60 5.91 -2.66
C LEU A 13 1.65 4.45 -2.20
N THR A 14 2.85 3.88 -2.02
CA THR A 14 2.98 2.49 -1.56
C THR A 14 3.41 2.38 -0.10
N TYR A 15 2.87 1.38 0.59
CA TYR A 15 3.29 1.01 1.95
C TYR A 15 3.40 -0.51 2.08
N HIS A 16 4.59 -0.99 2.46
CA HIS A 16 4.93 -2.41 2.46
C HIS A 16 4.46 -3.15 3.71
N ASP A 17 4.55 -4.49 3.68
CA ASP A 17 4.27 -5.36 4.82
C ASP A 17 5.45 -5.47 5.81
N ILE A 18 5.21 -6.04 6.99
CA ILE A 18 6.22 -6.31 8.01
C ILE A 18 7.27 -7.27 7.46
N GLY A 19 8.55 -6.99 7.76
CA GLY A 19 9.69 -7.81 7.32
C GLY A 19 10.07 -7.60 5.86
N MET A 20 9.41 -6.68 5.17
CA MET A 20 9.72 -6.26 3.81
C MET A 20 10.13 -4.78 3.76
N ASN A 21 10.54 -4.32 2.58
CA ASN A 21 10.70 -2.92 2.24
C ASN A 21 10.03 -2.64 0.89
N HIS A 22 10.09 -1.41 0.39
CA HIS A 22 9.47 -1.09 -0.91
C HIS A 22 9.92 -2.00 -2.06
N LYS A 23 11.20 -2.37 -2.11
CA LYS A 23 11.76 -3.21 -3.17
C LYS A 23 11.21 -4.62 -3.08
N THR A 24 11.41 -5.27 -1.93
CA THR A 24 10.99 -6.66 -1.73
C THR A 24 9.47 -6.85 -1.78
N CYS A 25 8.71 -5.79 -1.49
CA CYS A 25 7.25 -5.84 -1.49
C CYS A 25 6.61 -5.49 -2.85
N PHE A 26 7.19 -4.57 -3.64
CA PHE A 26 6.53 -4.03 -4.83
C PHE A 26 7.32 -4.13 -6.13
N ASP A 27 8.62 -4.41 -6.11
CA ASP A 27 9.40 -4.44 -7.35
C ASP A 27 8.88 -5.50 -8.32
N VAL A 28 8.53 -6.70 -7.83
CA VAL A 28 7.95 -7.77 -8.67
C VAL A 28 6.70 -7.28 -9.39
N LEU A 29 5.84 -6.52 -8.71
CA LEU A 29 4.63 -5.96 -9.30
C LEU A 29 4.94 -4.83 -10.28
N PHE A 30 5.87 -3.93 -9.95
CA PHE A 30 6.17 -2.75 -10.75
C PHE A 30 7.10 -3.01 -11.94
N TYR A 31 7.83 -4.13 -11.95
CA TYR A 31 8.65 -4.55 -13.08
C TYR A 31 7.89 -5.43 -14.08
N ASP A 32 6.67 -5.86 -13.76
CA ASP A 32 5.80 -6.55 -14.71
C ASP A 32 5.46 -5.64 -15.90
N GLU A 33 5.49 -6.20 -17.12
CA GLU A 33 5.33 -5.42 -18.35
C GLU A 33 3.97 -4.71 -18.43
N ASP A 34 2.90 -5.37 -18.01
CA ASP A 34 1.56 -4.82 -18.02
C ASP A 34 1.45 -3.67 -17.01
N MET A 35 2.04 -3.86 -15.83
CA MET A 35 2.02 -2.83 -14.80
C MET A 35 2.88 -1.63 -15.19
N GLN A 36 4.02 -1.82 -15.87
CA GLN A 36 4.83 -0.70 -16.34
C GLN A 36 4.07 0.24 -17.28
N GLU A 37 3.20 -0.28 -18.13
CA GLU A 37 2.38 0.56 -19.01
C GLU A 37 1.43 1.46 -18.21
N ILE A 38 0.84 0.93 -17.14
CA ILE A 38 0.01 1.69 -16.21
C ILE A 38 0.88 2.73 -15.48
N MET A 39 2.01 2.30 -14.91
CA MET A 39 2.86 3.13 -14.05
C MET A 39 3.49 4.32 -14.80
N ARG A 40 3.71 4.24 -16.12
CA ARG A 40 4.20 5.37 -16.94
C ARG A 40 3.31 6.62 -16.87
N HIS A 41 2.04 6.45 -16.51
CA HIS A 41 1.05 7.51 -16.44
C HIS A 41 0.96 8.20 -15.08
N PHE A 42 1.62 7.64 -14.05
CA PHE A 42 1.54 8.10 -12.66
C PHE A 42 2.95 8.32 -12.08
N ALA A 43 3.06 9.22 -11.12
CA ALA A 43 4.24 9.25 -10.26
C ALA A 43 4.07 8.26 -9.11
N VAL A 44 5.18 7.74 -8.59
CA VAL A 44 5.19 6.71 -7.55
C VAL A 44 5.98 7.21 -6.34
N CYS A 45 5.31 7.28 -5.20
CA CYS A 45 5.89 7.56 -3.91
C CYS A 45 5.93 6.28 -3.09
N GLN A 46 7.13 5.70 -2.94
CA GLN A 46 7.30 4.46 -2.19
C GLN A 46 7.82 4.79 -0.79
N VAL A 47 7.01 4.47 0.22
CA VAL A 47 7.35 4.75 1.62
C VAL A 47 7.98 3.51 2.24
N ASN A 48 9.13 3.70 2.90
CA ASN A 48 9.66 2.70 3.81
C ASN A 48 9.27 3.06 5.23
N ALA A 49 8.81 2.06 5.98
CA ALA A 49 8.62 2.21 7.40
C ALA A 49 9.96 2.54 8.10
N PRO A 50 9.95 3.25 9.24
CA PRO A 50 11.16 3.60 9.97
C PRO A 50 12.06 2.37 10.20
N GLY A 51 13.35 2.49 9.84
CA GLY A 51 14.30 1.39 9.99
C GLY A 51 14.19 0.25 8.97
N GLN A 52 13.27 0.34 8.00
CA GLN A 52 13.08 -0.70 6.96
C GLN A 52 13.68 -0.31 5.59
N HIS A 53 14.31 0.86 5.48
CA HIS A 53 15.04 1.24 4.26
C HIS A 53 16.38 0.50 4.19
N GLU A 54 16.90 0.35 2.98
CA GLU A 54 18.19 -0.27 2.74
C GLU A 54 19.32 0.50 3.45
N GLY A 55 20.17 -0.21 4.19
CA GLY A 55 21.25 0.40 4.96
C GLY A 55 20.82 1.07 6.26
N ALA A 56 19.58 0.87 6.72
CA ALA A 56 19.13 1.40 7.99
C ALA A 56 19.96 0.88 9.18
N SER A 57 20.36 1.79 10.07
CA SER A 57 20.99 1.42 11.34
C SER A 57 19.98 0.78 12.29
N THR A 58 20.45 -0.15 13.13
CA THR A 58 19.64 -0.71 14.21
C THR A 58 19.23 0.39 15.20
N PHE A 59 17.98 0.37 15.63
CA PHE A 59 17.50 1.32 16.64
C PHE A 59 18.24 1.11 17.98
N PRO A 60 18.45 2.19 18.76
CA PRO A 60 19.01 2.08 20.10
C PRO A 60 18.18 1.18 21.03
N ALA A 61 18.83 0.57 22.02
CA ALA A 61 18.11 -0.15 23.07
C ALA A 61 17.10 0.77 23.78
N GLY A 62 15.86 0.30 23.94
CA GLY A 62 14.77 1.08 24.55
C GLY A 62 14.02 2.00 23.58
N PHE A 63 14.35 2.00 22.28
CA PHE A 63 13.57 2.74 21.29
C PHE A 63 12.12 2.22 21.22
N THR A 64 11.16 3.13 21.36
CA THR A 64 9.74 2.80 21.21
C THR A 64 9.32 2.99 19.76
N TYR A 65 9.09 1.89 19.06
CA TYR A 65 8.62 1.92 17.69
C TYR A 65 7.21 2.52 17.59
N PRO A 66 6.92 3.37 16.58
CA PRO A 66 5.61 3.98 16.43
C PRO A 66 4.50 2.94 16.20
N SER A 67 3.32 3.18 16.75
CA SER A 67 2.13 2.38 16.46
C SER A 67 1.63 2.58 15.03
N MET A 68 0.79 1.66 14.53
CA MET A 68 0.18 1.79 13.19
C MET A 68 -0.59 3.11 13.02
N ASP A 69 -1.26 3.59 14.07
CA ASP A 69 -1.93 4.89 14.06
C ASP A 69 -0.95 6.05 13.89
N LYS A 70 0.16 6.05 14.64
CA LYS A 70 1.20 7.07 14.50
C LYS A 70 1.89 7.01 13.14
N LEU A 71 2.14 5.81 12.61
CA LEU A 71 2.66 5.64 11.26
C LEU A 71 1.72 6.25 10.21
N SER A 72 0.41 6.04 10.34
CA SER A 72 -0.58 6.62 9.41
C SER A 72 -0.59 8.16 9.43
N GLU A 73 -0.33 8.77 10.60
CA GLU A 73 -0.27 10.22 10.77
C GLU A 73 1.00 10.86 10.16
N THR A 74 2.00 10.06 9.81
CA THR A 74 3.20 10.56 9.11
C THR A 74 2.95 10.77 7.61
N LEU A 75 1.97 10.09 7.01
CA LEU A 75 1.73 10.14 5.58
C LEU A 75 1.34 11.54 5.06
N PRO A 76 0.45 12.31 5.71
CA PRO A 76 0.20 13.70 5.33
C PRO A 76 1.47 14.56 5.28
N ILE A 77 2.44 14.30 6.16
CA ILE A 77 3.71 15.03 6.21
C ILE A 77 4.56 14.73 4.97
N VAL A 78 4.61 13.45 4.56
CA VAL A 78 5.26 13.01 3.33
C VAL A 78 4.62 13.69 2.11
N LEU A 79 3.29 13.66 2.01
CA LEU A 79 2.54 14.28 0.92
C LEU A 79 2.82 15.79 0.85
N LYS A 80 2.79 16.48 1.99
CA LYS A 80 3.07 17.92 2.09
C LYS A 80 4.51 18.25 1.67
N HIS A 81 5.49 17.45 2.09
CA HIS A 81 6.89 17.64 1.73
C HIS A 81 7.10 17.60 0.21
N PHE A 82 6.43 16.65 -0.45
CA PHE A 82 6.50 16.48 -1.90
C PHE A 82 5.46 17.29 -2.68
N LYS A 83 4.66 18.13 -2.01
CA LYS A 83 3.57 18.94 -2.60
C LYS A 83 2.54 18.10 -3.37
N ILE A 84 2.27 16.88 -2.90
CA ILE A 84 1.29 15.96 -3.48
C ILE A 84 -0.10 16.35 -2.96
N LYS A 85 -1.06 16.55 -3.86
CA LYS A 85 -2.44 16.94 -3.50
C LYS A 85 -3.28 15.75 -3.05
N SER A 86 -3.14 14.62 -3.73
CA SER A 86 -3.94 13.42 -3.52
C SER A 86 -3.17 12.17 -3.95
N VAL A 87 -3.56 11.01 -3.42
CA VAL A 87 -2.91 9.74 -3.71
C VAL A 87 -3.90 8.61 -4.00
N ILE A 88 -3.43 7.64 -4.77
CA ILE A 88 -3.97 6.28 -4.80
C ILE A 88 -3.05 5.44 -3.92
N GLY A 89 -3.54 4.98 -2.77
CA GLY A 89 -2.74 4.19 -1.82
C GLY A 89 -2.70 2.72 -2.19
N MET A 90 -1.51 2.11 -2.26
CA MET A 90 -1.33 0.68 -2.47
C MET A 90 -0.59 0.05 -1.29
N GLY A 91 -1.25 -0.87 -0.59
CA GLY A 91 -0.73 -1.44 0.66
C GLY A 91 -0.77 -2.95 0.68
N VAL A 92 0.25 -3.56 1.30
CA VAL A 92 0.29 -5.00 1.57
C VAL A 92 0.32 -5.22 3.07
N GLY A 93 -0.52 -6.12 3.60
CA GLY A 93 -0.51 -6.54 5.01
C GLY A 93 -0.59 -5.38 6.01
N ALA A 94 0.46 -5.16 6.79
CA ALA A 94 0.54 -4.03 7.72
C ALA A 94 0.45 -2.67 7.01
N GLY A 95 1.04 -2.54 5.81
CA GLY A 95 0.94 -1.35 4.98
C GLY A 95 -0.48 -1.09 4.51
N ALA A 96 -1.27 -2.13 4.23
CA ALA A 96 -2.69 -2.00 3.94
C ALA A 96 -3.45 -1.41 5.13
N ASN A 97 -3.21 -1.92 6.34
CA ASN A 97 -3.83 -1.41 7.57
C ASN A 97 -3.46 0.07 7.84
N ILE A 98 -2.19 0.44 7.66
CA ILE A 98 -1.72 1.83 7.80
C ILE A 98 -2.42 2.76 6.79
N LEU A 99 -2.51 2.35 5.52
CA LEU A 99 -3.16 3.14 4.47
C LEU A 99 -4.67 3.26 4.68
N THR A 100 -5.33 2.21 5.18
CA THR A 100 -6.75 2.29 5.57
C THR A 100 -6.96 3.32 6.68
N ARG A 101 -6.14 3.30 7.73
CA ARG A 101 -6.20 4.29 8.82
C ARG A 101 -5.95 5.71 8.34
N PHE A 102 -5.00 5.87 7.42
CA PHE A 102 -4.71 7.15 6.79
C PHE A 102 -5.92 7.67 5.99
N ALA A 103 -6.54 6.83 5.16
CA ALA A 103 -7.73 7.22 4.38
C ALA A 103 -8.93 7.56 5.26
N LEU A 104 -9.12 6.86 6.38
CA LEU A 104 -10.18 7.17 7.35
C LEU A 104 -9.98 8.52 8.05
N LYS A 105 -8.72 8.90 8.33
CA LYS A 105 -8.38 10.17 8.99
C LYS A 105 -8.32 11.36 8.02
N TYR A 106 -7.90 11.12 6.78
CA TYR A 106 -7.66 12.16 5.77
C TYR A 106 -8.29 11.79 4.42
N PRO A 107 -9.63 11.65 4.34
CA PRO A 107 -10.30 11.20 3.13
C PRO A 107 -10.06 12.13 1.92
N ASP A 108 -9.86 13.43 2.15
CA ASP A 108 -9.60 14.42 1.08
C ASP A 108 -8.25 14.22 0.38
N LEU A 109 -7.32 13.50 1.01
CA LEU A 109 -5.99 13.21 0.45
C LEU A 109 -5.95 11.88 -0.31
N VAL A 110 -7.02 11.07 -0.27
CA VAL A 110 -7.04 9.71 -0.82
C VAL A 110 -8.16 9.57 -1.85
N GLU A 111 -7.77 9.37 -3.11
CA GLU A 111 -8.70 9.12 -4.22
C GLU A 111 -9.07 7.64 -4.37
N GLY A 112 -8.20 6.75 -3.89
CA GLY A 112 -8.51 5.33 -3.84
C GLY A 112 -7.48 4.51 -3.07
N LEU A 113 -7.86 3.29 -2.72
CA LEU A 113 -6.99 2.31 -2.07
C LEU A 113 -6.96 0.99 -2.85
N VAL A 114 -5.79 0.38 -2.95
CA VAL A 114 -5.53 -0.97 -3.44
C VAL A 114 -4.89 -1.73 -2.27
N LEU A 115 -5.70 -2.53 -1.58
CA LEU A 115 -5.27 -3.25 -0.38
C LEU A 115 -5.07 -4.72 -0.70
N MET A 116 -3.90 -5.26 -0.38
CA MET A 116 -3.52 -6.66 -0.61
C MET A 116 -3.19 -7.34 0.73
N ASN A 117 -3.65 -8.58 0.91
CA ASN A 117 -3.36 -9.40 2.08
C ASN A 117 -3.64 -8.69 3.43
N ILE A 118 -4.74 -7.93 3.52
CA ILE A 118 -5.05 -7.17 4.74
C ILE A 118 -5.42 -8.11 5.89
N ASN A 119 -4.61 -8.12 6.96
CA ASN A 119 -5.00 -8.73 8.23
C ASN A 119 -5.57 -7.63 9.15
N ALA A 120 -6.89 -7.53 9.21
CA ALA A 120 -7.59 -6.54 10.04
C ALA A 120 -7.76 -6.97 11.50
N GLN A 121 -7.33 -8.18 11.87
CA GLN A 121 -7.51 -8.75 13.21
C GLN A 121 -6.29 -8.44 14.10
N ALA A 122 -6.55 -8.09 15.35
CA ALA A 122 -5.52 -8.04 16.38
C ALA A 122 -5.13 -9.50 16.70
N GLU A 123 -3.91 -9.92 16.35
CA GLU A 123 -3.47 -11.31 16.52
C GLU A 123 -3.51 -11.73 18.00
N GLY A 124 -4.58 -12.45 18.37
CA GLY A 124 -4.63 -13.26 19.59
C GLY A 124 -3.84 -14.54 19.37
N TRP A 125 -3.21 -15.07 20.43
CA TRP A 125 -2.37 -16.28 20.37
C TRP A 125 -3.06 -17.53 19.77
N ALA A 126 -4.40 -17.55 19.72
CA ALA A 126 -5.20 -18.62 19.11
C ALA A 126 -5.24 -18.57 17.56
N ASP A 127 -5.04 -17.40 16.94
CA ASP A 127 -5.06 -17.25 15.47
C ASP A 127 -3.79 -17.80 14.79
N ARG A 128 -2.71 -18.01 15.56
CA ARG A 128 -1.47 -18.64 15.06
C ARG A 128 -1.65 -20.10 14.64
N ALA A 129 -2.70 -20.77 15.12
CA ALA A 129 -3.02 -22.15 14.74
C ALA A 129 -3.99 -22.23 13.56
N ALA A 130 -4.93 -21.28 13.43
CA ALA A 130 -5.94 -21.27 12.37
C ALA A 130 -5.44 -20.68 11.04
N SER A 131 -4.47 -19.76 11.08
CA SER A 131 -3.88 -19.17 9.86
C SER A 131 -3.03 -20.14 9.03
N LYS A 132 -2.77 -21.36 9.52
CA LYS A 132 -2.13 -22.43 8.75
C LYS A 132 -3.04 -23.10 7.70
N VAL A 133 -4.35 -22.82 7.67
CA VAL A 133 -5.33 -23.60 6.89
C VAL A 133 -5.97 -22.86 5.71
N SER A 134 -5.58 -21.61 5.40
CA SER A 134 -6.05 -20.96 4.16
C SER A 134 -5.03 -19.99 3.56
N GLN A 135 -3.81 -20.48 3.35
CA GLN A 135 -2.87 -19.90 2.39
C GLN A 135 -3.29 -20.30 0.96
N SER A 136 -4.52 -19.95 0.58
CA SER A 136 -4.90 -19.94 -0.82
C SER A 136 -4.39 -18.63 -1.41
N ASN A 137 -3.69 -18.69 -2.54
CA ASN A 137 -3.07 -17.57 -3.26
C ASN A 137 -4.06 -16.52 -3.81
N ALA A 138 -5.13 -16.21 -3.08
CA ALA A 138 -6.05 -15.15 -3.42
C ALA A 138 -5.46 -13.83 -2.92
N ILE A 139 -4.84 -13.07 -3.83
CA ILE A 139 -4.62 -11.65 -3.61
C ILE A 139 -6.01 -11.01 -3.52
N VAL A 140 -6.53 -10.85 -2.30
CA VAL A 140 -7.77 -10.10 -2.07
C VAL A 140 -7.43 -8.64 -2.32
N ILE A 141 -7.76 -8.14 -3.50
CA ILE A 141 -7.62 -6.73 -3.86
C ILE A 141 -8.93 -6.03 -3.48
N ILE A 142 -8.90 -5.24 -2.41
CA ILE A 142 -10.03 -4.35 -2.09
C ILE A 142 -9.72 -3.00 -2.74
N ILE A 143 -10.52 -2.62 -3.74
CA ILE A 143 -10.50 -1.28 -4.33
C ILE A 143 -11.58 -0.45 -3.65
N LEU A 144 -11.16 0.48 -2.79
CA LEU A 144 -12.06 1.52 -2.27
C LEU A 144 -11.85 2.77 -3.11
N LEU A 145 -12.81 3.11 -3.98
CA LEU A 145 -12.87 4.42 -4.62
C LEU A 145 -13.66 5.34 -3.67
N THR A 146 -13.04 6.43 -3.22
CA THR A 146 -13.79 7.50 -2.56
C THR A 146 -14.83 8.04 -3.56
N PRO A 147 -16.07 8.31 -3.15
CA PRO A 147 -17.20 8.58 -4.06
C PRO A 147 -17.08 9.87 -4.89
N CYS A 148 -15.95 10.58 -4.82
CA CYS A 148 -15.72 11.85 -5.49
C CYS A 148 -15.11 11.73 -6.91
N LEU A 149 -14.66 10.54 -7.32
CA LEU A 149 -13.94 10.39 -8.60
C LEU A 149 -14.84 9.83 -9.69
N ASN A 150 -15.26 10.70 -10.62
CA ASN A 150 -16.04 10.37 -11.82
C ASN A 150 -15.16 9.69 -12.91
N ILE A 151 -14.22 8.85 -12.49
CA ILE A 151 -13.34 8.07 -13.37
C ILE A 151 -13.89 6.65 -13.40
N THR A 152 -14.73 6.39 -14.40
CA THR A 152 -15.00 5.03 -14.87
C THR A 152 -13.71 4.51 -15.49
N ILE A 153 -12.80 3.96 -14.68
CA ILE A 153 -11.81 3.03 -15.21
C ILE A 153 -12.64 1.83 -15.68
N PRO A 154 -12.58 1.41 -16.95
CA PRO A 154 -13.20 0.16 -17.33
C PRO A 154 -12.50 -0.93 -16.51
N VAL A 155 -13.17 -1.42 -15.48
CA VAL A 155 -12.76 -2.61 -14.72
C VAL A 155 -13.02 -3.82 -15.63
N SER A 156 -12.22 -3.91 -16.69
CA SER A 156 -12.05 -5.10 -17.50
C SER A 156 -10.56 -5.44 -17.52
N LEU A 157 -9.97 -5.56 -16.33
CA LEU A 157 -8.78 -6.36 -16.13
C LEU A 157 -9.07 -7.37 -15.01
N GLN A 158 -9.68 -8.48 -15.45
CA GLN A 158 -9.28 -9.83 -15.08
C GLN A 158 -9.23 -10.19 -13.58
N LEU A 159 -10.39 -10.18 -12.94
CA LEU A 159 -10.66 -10.93 -11.71
C LEU A 159 -10.68 -12.48 -11.91
N CYS A 160 -10.26 -13.03 -13.06
CA CYS A 160 -10.56 -14.43 -13.43
C CYS A 160 -9.45 -15.25 -14.14
N ARG A 161 -8.14 -14.91 -14.06
CA ARG A 161 -7.10 -15.74 -14.73
C ARG A 161 -5.85 -16.13 -13.95
N LEU A 162 -5.83 -16.03 -12.63
CA LEU A 162 -4.78 -16.67 -11.80
C LEU A 162 -5.24 -17.92 -11.02
N ALA A 163 -6.49 -18.33 -11.21
CA ALA A 163 -6.91 -19.71 -10.93
C ALA A 163 -6.77 -20.53 -12.22
N GLY A 164 -5.58 -21.08 -12.47
CA GLY A 164 -5.46 -22.20 -13.40
C GLY A 164 -6.29 -23.38 -12.88
N PRO A 165 -6.93 -24.18 -13.75
CA PRO A 165 -7.62 -25.38 -13.30
C PRO A 165 -6.59 -26.38 -12.76
N THR A 166 -6.96 -26.98 -11.63
CA THR A 166 -6.39 -28.15 -10.93
C THR A 166 -5.26 -28.91 -11.62
#